data_AF-A0A7C4R1W8-F1
#
_entry.id   AF-A0A7C4R1W8-F1
#
_cell.length_a   1.000
_cell.length_b   1.000
_cell.length_c   1.000
_cell.angle_alpha   90.00
_cell.angle_beta   90.00
_cell.angle_gamma   90.00
#
_symmetry.space_group_name_H-M   'P 1'
#
loop_
_entity.id
_entity.type
_entity.pdbx_description
1 polymer ?
#
loop_
_entity_poly.entity_id
_entity_poly.type
_entity_poly.pdbx_seq_one_letter_code
_entity_poly.pdbx_strand_id
1 'polypeptide(L)' 'MGFLRRREEALALRLLRWHLAREGRTPPAEEELRRHAARIVEEAHRIGRERGGNLVDILKELVRGMLPRG' A
#
# COMPACT_ATOMS: atom_id res chain seq x y z
N MET A 1 -11.56 6.13 -14.83
CA MET A 1 -11.32 4.86 -15.55
C MET A 1 -10.29 4.03 -14.78
N GLY A 2 -10.49 2.71 -14.60
CA GLY A 2 -9.41 1.83 -14.14
C GLY A 2 -9.89 0.63 -13.31
N PHE A 3 -10.31 -0.45 -13.96
CA PHE A 3 -10.54 -1.75 -13.31
C PHE A 3 -9.30 -2.29 -12.56
N LEU A 4 -8.09 -1.85 -12.94
CA LEU A 4 -6.82 -2.21 -12.31
C LEU A 4 -6.64 -1.59 -10.91
N ARG A 5 -7.10 -0.35 -10.71
CA ARG A 5 -6.91 0.39 -9.45
C ARG A 5 -7.55 -0.28 -8.25
N ARG A 6 -8.76 -0.84 -8.39
CA ARG A 6 -9.42 -1.57 -7.28
C ARG A 6 -8.67 -2.85 -6.87
N ARG A 7 -8.01 -3.52 -7.83
CA ARG A 7 -7.22 -4.72 -7.55
C ARG A 7 -5.93 -4.36 -6.82
N GLU A 8 -5.29 -3.27 -7.24
CA GLU A 8 -4.09 -2.73 -6.60
C GLU A 8 -4.40 -2.24 -5.17
N GLU A 9 -5.54 -1.57 -4.97
CA GLU A 9 -6.01 -1.15 -3.64
C GLU A 9 -6.29 -2.35 -2.74
N ALA A 10 -6.94 -3.40 -3.26
CA ALA A 10 -7.16 -4.63 -2.51
C ALA A 10 -5.84 -5.35 -2.16
N LEU A 11 -4.85 -5.32 -3.05
CA LEU A 11 -3.52 -5.88 -2.80
C LEU A 11 -2.78 -5.07 -1.73
N ALA A 12 -2.76 -3.74 -1.86
CA ALA A 12 -2.14 -2.83 -0.90
C ALA A 12 -2.77 -2.98 0.49
N LEU A 13 -4.10 -3.11 0.56
CA LEU A 13 -4.82 -3.37 1.80
C LEU A 13 -4.41 -4.71 2.43
N ARG A 14 -4.30 -5.77 1.63
CA ARG A 14 -3.89 -7.10 2.11
C ARG A 14 -2.42 -7.09 2.59
N LEU A 15 -1.54 -6.38 1.89
CA LEU A 15 -0.15 -6.17 2.29
C LEU A 15 -0.03 -5.39 3.59
N LEU A 16 -0.79 -4.29 3.73
CA LEU A 16 -0.87 -3.51 4.97
C LEU A 16 -1.31 -4.36 6.16
N ARG A 17 -2.41 -5.12 6.01
CA ARG A 17 -2.92 -6.00 7.07
C ARG A 17 -1.89 -7.06 7.46
N TRP A 18 -1.25 -7.68 6.48
CA TRP A 18 -0.21 -8.66 6.72
C TRP A 18 1.01 -8.06 7.42
N HIS A 19 1.45 -6.86 7.02
CA HIS A 19 2.59 -6.20 7.61
C HIS A 19 2.31 -5.78 9.07
N LEU A 20 1.14 -5.20 9.34
CA LEU A 20 0.70 -4.86 10.69
C LEU A 20 0.59 -6.10 11.61
N ALA A 21 0.05 -7.19 11.08
CA ALA A 21 -0.02 -8.46 11.81
C ALA A 21 1.38 -9.02 12.12
N ARG A 22 2.32 -8.90 11.18
CA ARG A 22 3.73 -9.31 11.39
C ARG A 22 4.44 -8.46 12.45
N GLU A 23 4.14 -7.17 12.50
CA GLU A 23 4.71 -6.24 13.48
C GLU A 23 4.01 -6.32 14.85
N GLY A 24 2.98 -7.16 15.01
CA GLY A 24 2.19 -7.26 16.23
C GLY A 24 1.41 -5.99 16.57
N ARG A 25 1.18 -5.10 15.59
CA ARG A 25 0.48 -3.83 15.79
C ARG A 25 -1.02 -4.05 15.61
N THR A 26 -1.82 -3.48 16.50
CA THR A 26 -3.28 -3.46 16.36
C THR A 26 -3.62 -2.70 15.07
N PRO A 27 -4.31 -3.33 14.10
CA PRO A 27 -4.65 -2.66 12.88
C PRO A 27 -5.55 -1.45 13.19
N PRO A 28 -5.28 -0.27 12.60
CA PRO A 28 -6.21 0.85 12.68
C PRO A 28 -7.55 0.46 12.04
N ALA A 29 -8.57 1.28 12.26
CA ALA A 29 -9.91 1.04 11.72
C ALA A 29 -9.87 0.70 10.22
N GLU A 30 -10.78 -0.16 9.77
CA GLU A 30 -10.76 -0.64 8.37
C GLU A 30 -10.84 0.51 7.35
N GLU A 31 -11.55 1.58 7.69
CA GLU A 31 -11.61 2.78 6.86
C GLU A 31 -10.26 3.50 6.74
N GLU A 32 -9.50 3.59 7.84
CA GLU A 32 -8.14 4.12 7.85
C GLU A 32 -7.21 3.23 7.00
N LEU A 33 -7.32 1.90 7.11
CA LEU A 33 -6.53 0.99 6.28
C LEU A 33 -6.82 1.16 4.79
N ARG A 34 -8.09 1.37 4.41
CA ARG A 34 -8.46 1.63 3.01
C ARG A 34 -7.93 2.98 2.53
N ARG A 35 -7.98 4.02 3.36
CA ARG A 35 -7.38 5.33 3.07
C ARG A 35 -5.87 5.20 2.84
N HIS A 36 -5.17 4.46 3.69
CA HIS A 36 -3.73 4.18 3.53
C HIS A 36 -3.46 3.39 2.25
N ALA A 37 -4.21 2.32 1.97
CA ALA A 37 -4.07 1.52 0.76
C ALA A 37 -4.24 2.36 -0.52
N ALA A 38 -5.26 3.23 -0.56
CA ALA A 38 -5.49 4.13 -1.68
C ALA A 38 -4.32 5.10 -1.91
N ARG A 39 -3.79 5.70 -0.83
CA ARG A 39 -2.61 6.59 -0.91
C ARG A 39 -1.37 5.85 -1.40
N ILE A 40 -1.14 4.63 -0.93
CA ILE A 40 -0.01 3.80 -1.37
C ILE A 40 -0.09 3.51 -2.87
N VAL A 41 -1.27 3.17 -3.37
CA VAL A 41 -1.48 2.90 -4.80
C VAL A 41 -1.29 4.15 -5.63
N GLU A 42 -1.81 5.30 -5.20
CA GLU A 42 -1.59 6.56 -5.90
C GLU A 42 -0.11 6.94 -5.98
N GLU A 43 0.62 6.82 -4.88
CA GLU A 43 2.06 7.10 -4.85
C GLU A 43 2.84 6.09 -5.67
N ALA A 44 2.45 4.81 -5.67
CA ALA A 44 3.08 3.79 -6.50
C ALA A 44 2.91 4.08 -8.00
N HIS A 45 1.72 4.53 -8.42
CA HIS A 45 1.48 4.97 -9.79
C HIS A 45 2.28 6.22 -10.14
N ARG A 46 2.42 7.16 -9.21
CA ARG A 46 3.24 8.37 -9.41
C ARG A 46 4.71 8.00 -9.62
N ILE A 47 5.28 7.19 -8.73
CA ILE A 47 6.67 6.71 -8.84
C ILE A 47 6.86 5.89 -10.12
N GLY A 48 5.90 5.01 -10.45
CA GLY A 48 5.94 4.21 -11.67
C GLY A 48 5.92 5.06 -12.93
N ARG A 49 5.21 6.19 -12.93
CA ARG A 49 5.24 7.16 -14.05
C ARG A 49 6.52 7.99 -14.11
N GLU A 50 7.03 8.42 -12.96
CA GLU A 50 8.20 9.31 -12.89
C GLU A 50 9.52 8.57 -13.15
N ARG A 51 9.66 7.35 -12.62
CA ARG A 51 10.91 6.58 -12.65
C ARG A 51 10.86 5.34 -13.54
N GLY A 52 9.67 4.88 -13.92
CA GLY A 52 9.48 3.52 -14.43
C GLY A 52 9.70 2.48 -13.34
N GLY A 53 9.11 1.29 -13.49
CA GLY A 53 9.32 0.19 -12.56
C GLY A 53 8.10 -0.72 -12.36
N ASN A 54 8.32 -1.83 -11.67
CA ASN A 54 7.25 -2.75 -11.32
C ASN A 54 6.42 -2.18 -10.16
N LEU A 55 5.14 -1.92 -10.42
CA LEU A 55 4.21 -1.38 -9.44
C LEU A 55 4.17 -2.20 -8.14
N VAL A 56 4.25 -3.53 -8.23
CA VAL A 56 4.21 -4.42 -7.06
C VAL A 56 5.41 -4.22 -6.14
N ASP A 57 6.59 -3.97 -6.71
CA ASP A 57 7.80 -3.74 -5.90
C ASP A 57 7.73 -2.37 -5.22
N ILE A 58 7.28 -1.35 -5.94
CA ILE A 58 7.04 -0.01 -5.37
C ILE A 58 6.00 -0.08 -4.23
N LEU A 59 4.90 -0.82 -4.43
CA LEU A 59 3.88 -1.03 -3.39
C LEU A 59 4.48 -1.65 -2.12
N LYS A 60 5.34 -2.67 -2.25
CA LYS A 60 6.00 -3.31 -1.09
C LYS A 60 6.94 -2.35 -0.38
N GLU A 61 7.69 -1.53 -1.11
CA GLU A 61 8.57 -0.52 -0.53
C GLU A 61 7.79 0.55 0.23
N LEU A 62 6.71 1.06 -0.36
CA LEU A 62 5.84 2.06 0.28
C LEU A 62 5.17 1.52 1.54
N VAL A 63 4.68 0.27 1.53
CA VAL A 63 4.11 -0.38 2.73
C VAL A 63 5.17 -0.49 3.84
N ARG A 64 6.42 -0.82 3.50
CA ARG A 64 7.53 -0.89 4.46
C ARG A 64 7.96 0.48 5.00
N GLY A 65 7.81 1.54 4.20
CA GLY A 65 8.19 2.90 4.59
C GLY A 65 7.10 3.65 5.38
N MET A 66 5.83 3.24 5.26
CA MET A 66 4.70 3.94 5.87
C MET A 66 4.59 3.75 7.39
N LEU A 67 5.20 2.71 7.95
CA LEU A 67 5.23 2.50 9.39
C LEU A 67 6.61 2.92 9.92
N PRO A 68 6.68 3.84 10.91
CA PRO A 68 7.95 4.18 11.52
C PRO A 68 8.55 2.89 12.07
N ARG A 69 9.78 2.58 11.65
CA ARG A 69 10.60 1.52 12.26
C ARG A 69 10.69 1.87 13.74
N GLY A 70 10.05 1.05 14.58
CA GLY A 70 10.21 1.13 16.03
C GLY A 70 11.66 0.92 16.43
#